data_AF-A0A1Z8WKV7-F1
#
_entry.id   AF-A0A1Z8WKV7-F1
#
_cell.length_a   1.000
_cell.length_b   1.000
_cell.length_c   1.000
_cell.angle_alpha   90.00
_cell.angle_beta   90.00
_cell.angle_gamma   90.00
#
_symmetry.space_group_name_H-M   'P 1'
#
loop_
_entity.id
_entity.type
_entity.pdbx_description
1 polymer ?
#
loop_
_entity_poly.entity_id
_entity_poly.type
_entity_poly.pdbx_seq_one_letter_code
_entity_poly.pdbx_strand_id
1 'polypeptide(L)' 'DQLNAQLKTKHPVFGDRHNELTLIGLKADRESFAAALKEALCTDEEIIAWQKGEVFPDPWPKSLRRA' A
#
# COMPACT_ATOMS: atom_id res chain seq x y z
N ASP A 1 -17.01 -16.48 -22.34
CA ASP A 1 -16.71 -16.96 -20.98
C ASP A 1 -16.77 -15.84 -19.95
N GLN A 2 -17.60 -16.01 -18.93
CA GLN A 2 -17.86 -15.04 -17.86
C GLN A 2 -16.60 -14.68 -17.06
N LEU A 3 -15.67 -15.63 -16.89
CA LEU A 3 -14.41 -15.41 -16.18
C LEU A 3 -13.52 -14.35 -16.86
N ASN A 4 -13.41 -14.39 -18.19
CA ASN A 4 -12.63 -13.40 -18.95
C ASN A 4 -13.22 -11.99 -18.86
N ALA A 5 -14.55 -11.86 -18.70
CA ALA A 5 -15.18 -10.57 -18.49
C ALA A 5 -14.89 -10.01 -17.08
N GLN A 6 -14.84 -10.87 -16.05
CA GLN A 6 -14.50 -10.47 -14.69
C GLN A 6 -13.03 -10.07 -14.54
N LEU A 7 -12.10 -10.73 -15.24
CA LEU A 7 -10.68 -10.36 -15.20
C LEU A 7 -10.42 -8.97 -15.81
N LYS A 8 -11.18 -8.58 -16.84
CA LYS A 8 -11.07 -7.25 -17.48
C LYS A 8 -11.39 -6.08 -16.54
N THR A 9 -12.15 -6.31 -15.47
CA THR A 9 -12.51 -5.25 -14.51
C THR A 9 -11.52 -5.15 -13.34
N LYS A 10 -10.49 -6.01 -13.30
CA LYS A 10 -9.50 -6.05 -12.23
C LYS A 10 -8.21 -5.34 -12.65
N HIS A 11 -7.48 -4.82 -11.65
CA HIS A 11 -6.17 -4.23 -11.89
C HIS A 11 -5.21 -5.31 -12.46
N PRO A 12 -4.47 -5.05 -13.54
CA PRO A 12 -3.65 -6.06 -14.21
C PRO A 12 -2.51 -6.60 -13.35
N VAL A 13 -2.03 -5.81 -12.37
CA VAL A 13 -0.88 -6.17 -11.51
C VAL A 13 -1.29 -6.46 -10.06
N PHE A 14 -2.43 -5.95 -9.61
CA PHE A 14 -2.83 -5.94 -8.19
C PHE A 14 -4.27 -6.45 -7.98
N GLY A 15 -4.89 -7.00 -9.03
CA GLY A 15 -6.30 -7.38 -9.01
C GLY A 15 -6.67 -8.42 -7.97
N ASP A 16 -5.70 -9.27 -7.61
CA ASP A 16 -5.75 -10.31 -6.58
C ASP A 16 -5.45 -9.79 -5.15
N ARG A 17 -4.95 -8.55 -5.00
CA ARG A 17 -4.51 -7.96 -3.72
C ARG A 17 -5.51 -7.00 -3.09
N HIS A 18 -6.79 -7.13 -3.43
CA HIS A 18 -7.83 -6.33 -2.77
C HIS A 18 -7.97 -6.73 -1.31
N ASN A 19 -7.80 -5.76 -0.42
CA ASN A 19 -7.98 -5.92 1.02
C ASN A 19 -9.05 -4.95 1.52
N GLU A 20 -9.81 -5.37 2.52
CA GLU A 20 -10.74 -4.53 3.26
C GLU A 20 -10.21 -4.31 4.68
N LEU A 21 -10.16 -3.05 5.11
CA LEU A 21 -9.67 -2.67 6.43
C LEU A 21 -10.76 -1.93 7.19
N THR A 22 -11.09 -2.41 8.40
CA THR A 22 -12.01 -1.74 9.32
C THR A 22 -11.22 -1.08 10.45
N LEU A 23 -11.40 0.23 10.64
CA LEU A 23 -10.76 0.99 11.72
C LEU A 23 -11.72 1.15 12.90
N ILE A 24 -11.29 0.74 14.09
CA ILE A 24 -12.06 0.80 15.34
C ILE A 24 -11.36 1.75 16.31
N GLY A 25 -12.10 2.72 16.87
CA GLY A 25 -11.55 3.74 17.77
C GLY A 25 -12.39 5.01 17.78
N LEU A 26 -11.94 6.00 18.55
CA LEU A 26 -12.57 7.33 18.57
C LEU A 26 -12.47 7.97 17.18
N LYS A 27 -13.44 8.83 16.85
CA LYS A 27 -13.54 9.42 15.50
C LYS A 27 -12.25 10.13 15.09
N ALA A 28 -11.70 10.99 15.95
CA ALA A 28 -10.48 11.74 15.66
C ALA A 28 -9.27 10.83 15.41
N ASP A 29 -9.09 9.79 16.23
CA ASP A 29 -7.98 8.84 16.08
C ASP A 29 -8.10 8.04 14.79
N ARG A 30 -9.31 7.58 14.45
CA ARG A 30 -9.57 6.85 13.20
C ARG A 30 -9.30 7.73 11.98
N GLU A 31 -9.71 8.99 12.01
CA GLU A 31 -9.50 9.92 10.90
C GLU A 31 -8.01 10.23 10.70
N SER A 32 -7.30 10.52 11.80
CA SER A 32 -5.85 10.76 11.76
C SER A 32 -5.08 9.53 11.28
N PHE A 33 -5.41 8.34 11.79
CA PHE A 33 -4.79 7.09 11.36
C PHE A 33 -5.09 6.79 9.89
N ALA A 34 -6.34 6.97 9.44
CA ALA A 34 -6.72 6.74 8.05
C ALA A 34 -5.99 7.68 7.09
N ALA A 35 -5.74 8.93 7.49
CA ALA A 35 -4.95 9.87 6.70
C ALA A 35 -3.50 9.39 6.58
N ALA A 36 -2.84 9.09 7.71
CA ALA A 36 -1.45 8.62 7.72
C ALA A 36 -1.28 7.29 6.95
N LEU A 37 -2.24 6.37 7.06
CA LEU A 37 -2.23 5.11 6.30
C LEU A 37 -2.29 5.38 4.79
N LYS A 38 -3.15 6.29 4.34
CA LYS A 38 -3.26 6.64 2.92
C LYS A 38 -1.99 7.31 2.40
N GLU A 39 -1.38 8.17 3.20
CA GLU A 39 -0.09 8.81 2.87
C GLU A 39 1.07 7.81 2.77
N ALA A 40 0.99 6.69 3.51
CA ALA A 40 1.99 5.62 3.46
C ALA A 40 1.81 4.64 2.29
N LEU A 41 0.73 4.76 1.50
CA LEU A 41 0.55 3.95 0.29
C LEU A 41 1.46 4.47 -0.82
N CYS A 42 2.00 3.57 -1.63
CA CYS A 42 2.84 3.96 -2.76
C CYS A 42 2.05 4.78 -3.78
N THR A 43 2.66 5.85 -4.30
CA THR A 43 2.13 6.59 -5.46
C THR A 43 2.40 5.83 -6.77
N ASP A 44 1.74 6.24 -7.85
CA ASP A 44 1.97 5.66 -9.17
C ASP A 44 3.43 5.84 -9.62
N GLU A 45 4.05 6.97 -9.30
CA GLU A 45 5.46 7.23 -9.60
C GLU A 45 6.39 6.29 -8.84
N GLU A 46 6.12 6.05 -7.54
CA GLU A 46 6.90 5.12 -6.72
C GLU A 46 6.75 3.68 -7.20
N ILE A 47 5.55 3.28 -7.64
CA ILE A 47 5.29 1.97 -8.25
C ILE A 47 6.09 1.83 -9.55
N ILE A 48 6.13 2.86 -10.40
CA ILE A 48 6.90 2.85 -11.64
C ILE A 48 8.41 2.75 -11.36
N ALA A 49 8.92 3.51 -10.40
CA ALA A 49 10.32 3.46 -9.98
C ALA A 49 10.70 2.07 -9.46
N TRP A 50 9.86 1.47 -8.62
CA TRP A 50 10.01 0.10 -8.14
C TRP A 50 10.04 -0.92 -9.29
N GLN A 51 9.12 -0.82 -10.27
CA GLN A 51 9.09 -1.71 -11.43
C GLN A 51 10.36 -1.60 -12.30
N LYS A 52 11.03 -0.45 -12.30
CA LYS A 52 12.32 -0.24 -12.98
C LYS A 52 13.52 -0.74 -12.17
N GLY A 53 13.31 -1.21 -10.93
CA GLY A 53 14.38 -1.65 -10.04
C GLY A 53 15.19 -0.49 -9.45
N GLU A 54 14.61 0.71 -9.34
CA GLU A 54 15.26 1.84 -8.70
C GLU A 54 15.56 1.53 -7.22
N VAL A 55 16.74 1.94 -6.75
CA VAL A 55 17.15 1.79 -5.35
C VAL A 55 16.72 3.03 -4.58
N PHE A 56 16.22 2.83 -3.36
CA PHE A 56 15.91 3.92 -2.45
C PHE A 56 16.67 3.72 -1.12
N PRO A 57 17.05 4.81 -0.44
CA PRO A 57 17.67 4.72 0.86
C PRO A 57 16.66 4.17 1.87
N ASP A 58 16.90 2.95 2.35
CA ASP A 58 16.06 2.35 3.38
C ASP A 58 16.13 3.19 4.67
N PRO A 59 15.01 3.79 5.11
CA PRO A 59 14.96 4.69 6.25
C PRO A 59 15.10 3.97 7.59
N TRP A 60 15.12 2.63 7.59
CA TRP A 60 15.25 1.87 8.83
C TRP A 60 16.60 2.09 9.51
N PRO A 61 16.61 2.14 10.86
CA PRO A 61 17.85 2.23 11.62
C PRO A 61 18.80 1.07 11.29
N LYS A 62 20.05 1.40 10.93
CA LYS A 62 21.09 0.40 10.63
C LYS A 62 21.68 -0.26 11.87
N SER A 63 21.32 0.23 13.04
CA SER A 63 21.71 -0.33 14.34
C SER A 63 20.48 -0.42 15.24
N LEU A 64 20.17 -1.62 15.69
CA LEU A 64 19.21 -1.83 16.76
C LEU A 64 19.89 -1.50 18.09
N ARG A 65 19.26 -0.69 18.96
CA ARG A 65 19.70 -0.59 20.35
C ARG A 65 19.54 -1.96 20.99
N ARG A 66 20.62 -2.54 21.50
CA ARG A 66 20.52 -3.69 22.41
C ARG A 66 19.92 -3.17 23.72
N ALA A 67 18.83 -3.79 24.16
CA ALA A 67 18.26 -3.58 25.48
C ALA A 67 19.17 -4.21 26.54
#